data_AF-A0A948USI0-F1
#
_entry.id   AF-A0A948USI0-F1
#
_cell.length_a   1.000
_cell.length_b   1.000
_cell.length_c   1.000
_cell.angle_alpha   90.00
_cell.angle_beta   90.00
_cell.angle_gamma   90.00
#
_symmetry.space_group_name_H-M   'P 1'
#
loop_
_entity.id
_entity.type
_entity.pdbx_description
1 polymer ?
#
loop_
_entity_poly.entity_id
_entity_poly.type
_entity_poly.pdbx_seq_one_letter_code
_entity_poly.pdbx_strand_id
1 'polypeptide(L)'
;GATLAPDCGNLYGLAGRAFCVSAPLAGIGALADAYIADLRTKGWIPAGGEDNRVVFVRRRDTGGCDGLQMQAFYDTSKPAGPEAIGYLGFGPIPGNVCSDQPEPAAAPAPQQ
;
A
#
# COMPACT_ATOMS: atom_id res chain seq x y z
N GLY A 1 10.80 -1.28 -16.13
CA GLY A 1 9.81 -2.23 -15.55
C GLY A 1 10.21 -2.57 -14.13
N ALA A 2 9.31 -3.17 -13.34
CA ALA A 2 9.62 -3.59 -11.98
C ALA A 2 10.58 -4.78 -11.92
N THR A 3 11.51 -4.75 -10.98
CA THR A 3 12.36 -5.90 -10.61
C THR A 3 12.05 -6.32 -9.17
N LEU A 4 11.97 -7.62 -8.88
CA LEU A 4 11.80 -8.07 -7.49
C LEU A 4 13.03 -7.67 -6.67
N ALA A 5 12.79 -7.12 -5.47
CA ALA A 5 13.83 -6.69 -4.54
C ALA A 5 13.58 -7.29 -3.14
N PRO A 6 13.86 -8.59 -2.92
CA PRO A 6 13.49 -9.29 -1.68
C PRO A 6 14.12 -8.71 -0.40
N ASP A 7 15.22 -7.99 -0.55
CA ASP A 7 15.95 -7.33 0.54
C ASP A 7 15.50 -5.87 0.75
N CYS A 8 14.63 -5.33 -0.11
CA CYS A 8 14.23 -3.93 -0.11
C CYS A 8 15.43 -2.96 -0.13
N GLY A 9 16.55 -3.34 -0.75
CA GLY A 9 17.79 -2.58 -0.73
C GLY A 9 18.51 -2.55 0.61
N ASN A 10 18.16 -3.45 1.54
CA ASN A 10 18.58 -3.46 2.94
C ASN A 10 18.25 -2.16 3.70
N LEU A 11 17.22 -1.44 3.23
CA LEU A 11 16.74 -0.21 3.84
C LEU A 11 15.66 -0.50 4.89
N TYR A 12 15.67 0.28 5.97
CA TYR A 12 14.63 0.30 7.02
C TYR A 12 14.30 -1.05 7.67
N GLY A 13 15.18 -2.06 7.54
CA GLY A 13 14.96 -3.39 8.10
C GLY A 13 13.80 -4.16 7.45
N LEU A 14 13.47 -3.87 6.19
CA LEU A 14 12.32 -4.46 5.49
C LEU A 14 12.59 -5.82 4.82
N ALA A 15 13.85 -6.25 4.76
CA ALA A 15 14.23 -7.54 4.19
C ALA A 15 13.43 -8.70 4.82
N GLY A 16 12.70 -9.43 3.97
CA GLY A 16 11.83 -10.54 4.41
C GLY A 16 10.58 -10.14 5.21
N ARG A 17 10.31 -8.84 5.39
CA ARG A 17 9.14 -8.31 6.13
C ARG A 17 8.14 -7.60 5.24
N ALA A 18 8.59 -7.06 4.12
CA ALA A 18 7.76 -6.44 3.10
C ALA A 18 7.96 -7.14 1.76
N PHE A 19 6.95 -7.04 0.90
CA PHE A 19 7.15 -7.31 -0.52
C PHE A 19 7.70 -6.03 -1.15
N CYS A 20 8.85 -6.13 -1.82
CA CYS A 20 9.48 -4.96 -2.42
C CYS A 20 9.81 -5.23 -3.89
N VAL A 21 9.64 -4.18 -4.69
CA VAL A 21 10.12 -4.12 -6.07
C VAL A 21 10.94 -2.86 -6.26
N SER A 22 11.84 -2.89 -7.24
CA SER A 22 12.72 -1.78 -7.57
C SER A 22 12.58 -1.35 -9.03
N ALA A 23 12.92 -0.09 -9.27
CA ALA A 23 13.09 0.52 -10.58
C ALA A 23 14.02 1.75 -10.46
N PRO A 24 14.57 2.27 -11.57
CA PRO A 24 15.24 3.57 -11.55
C PRO A 24 14.30 4.67 -11.00
N LEU A 25 14.83 5.65 -10.27
CA LEU A 25 14.06 6.74 -9.70
C LEU A 25 13.26 7.50 -10.76
N ALA A 26 13.80 7.66 -11.97
CA ALA A 26 13.07 8.28 -13.09
C ALA A 26 11.77 7.54 -13.46
N GLY A 27 11.68 6.23 -13.18
CA GLY A 27 10.53 5.39 -13.52
C GLY A 27 9.68 4.96 -12.32
N ILE A 28 10.07 5.29 -11.09
CA ILE A 28 9.41 4.76 -9.88
C ILE A 28 7.97 5.28 -9.72
N GLY A 29 7.71 6.53 -10.12
CA GLY A 29 6.36 7.11 -10.09
C GLY A 29 5.40 6.40 -11.04
N ALA A 30 5.80 6.22 -12.31
CA ALA A 30 5.01 5.48 -13.29
C ALA A 30 4.77 4.02 -12.85
N LEU A 31 5.74 3.42 -12.15
CA LEU A 31 5.55 2.09 -11.58
C LEU A 31 4.52 2.09 -10.44
N ALA A 32 4.54 3.09 -9.57
CA ALA A 32 3.55 3.25 -8.50
C ALA A 32 2.13 3.39 -9.07
N ASP A 33 1.96 4.20 -10.11
CA ASP A 33 0.69 4.37 -10.82
C ASP A 33 0.17 3.06 -11.41
N ALA A 34 1.05 2.26 -12.01
CA ALA A 34 0.70 0.94 -12.53
C ALA A 34 0.21 -0.02 -11.43
N TYR A 35 0.86 -0.03 -10.26
CA TYR A 35 0.40 -0.81 -9.11
C TYR A 35 -0.94 -0.30 -8.55
N ILE A 36 -1.14 1.02 -8.47
CA ILE A 36 -2.43 1.60 -8.06
C ILE A 36 -3.55 1.14 -9.00
N ALA A 37 -3.32 1.18 -10.32
CA ALA A 37 -4.29 0.74 -11.30
C ALA A 37 -4.61 -0.76 -11.18
N ASP A 38 -3.58 -1.62 -11.07
CA ASP A 38 -3.75 -3.06 -10.90
C ASP A 38 -4.48 -3.41 -9.60
N LEU A 39 -4.09 -2.78 -8.48
CA LEU A 39 -4.74 -2.98 -7.17
C LEU A 39 -6.23 -2.58 -7.21
N ARG A 40 -6.57 -1.50 -7.92
CA ARG A 40 -7.98 -1.11 -8.15
C ARG A 40 -8.78 -2.20 -8.86
N THR A 41 -8.21 -2.85 -9.89
CA THR A 41 -8.89 -3.98 -10.55
C THR A 41 -9.11 -5.19 -9.64
N LYS A 42 -8.34 -5.27 -8.56
CA LYS A 42 -8.42 -6.32 -7.52
C LYS A 42 -9.28 -5.90 -6.32
N GLY A 43 -10.00 -4.78 -6.43
CA GLY A 43 -10.94 -4.29 -5.41
C GLY A 43 -10.30 -3.48 -4.28
N TRP A 44 -9.02 -3.13 -4.39
CA TRP A 44 -8.37 -2.22 -3.43
C TRP A 44 -8.67 -0.76 -3.77
N ILE A 45 -9.04 0.01 -2.75
CA ILE A 45 -9.45 1.41 -2.87
C ILE A 45 -8.41 2.28 -2.16
N PRO A 46 -7.77 3.25 -2.84
CA PRO A 46 -6.95 4.23 -2.16
C PRO A 46 -7.78 5.02 -1.15
N ALA A 47 -7.39 4.98 0.12
CA ALA A 47 -8.12 5.58 1.24
C ALA A 47 -7.36 6.75 1.90
N GLY A 48 -6.12 7.01 1.48
CA GLY A 48 -5.31 8.08 2.01
C GLY A 48 -3.82 7.83 1.77
N GLY A 49 -2.98 8.69 2.35
CA GLY A 49 -1.55 8.63 2.10
C GLY A 49 -0.83 9.96 2.35
N GLU A 50 0.45 9.94 2.06
CA GLU A 50 1.35 11.11 1.97
C GLU A 50 2.01 11.09 0.59
N ASP A 51 2.80 12.09 0.23
CA ASP A 51 3.38 12.22 -1.12
C ASP A 51 4.11 10.96 -1.63
N ASN A 52 4.71 10.17 -0.73
CA ASN A 52 5.41 8.92 -1.07
C ASN A 52 4.67 7.65 -0.59
N ARG A 53 3.49 7.77 0.01
CA ARG A 53 2.75 6.66 0.64
C ARG A 53 1.33 6.60 0.14
N VAL A 54 0.86 5.43 -0.26
CA VAL A 54 -0.56 5.17 -0.51
C VAL A 54 -1.05 4.09 0.44
N VAL A 55 -2.15 4.38 1.13
CA VAL A 55 -2.90 3.40 1.92
C VAL A 55 -4.11 2.97 1.12
N PHE A 56 -4.29 1.65 1.00
CA PHE A 56 -5.41 1.01 0.35
C PHE A 56 -6.26 0.28 1.38
N VAL A 57 -7.57 0.26 1.13
CA VAL A 57 -8.53 -0.55 1.86
C VAL A 57 -9.26 -1.49 0.90
N ARG A 58 -9.60 -2.68 1.36
CA ARG A 58 -10.50 -3.60 0.65
C ARG A 58 -11.54 -4.13 1.61
N ARG A 59 -12.82 -3.97 1.27
CA ARG A 59 -13.93 -4.49 2.08
C ARG A 59 -13.91 -6.01 2.09
N ARG A 60 -14.13 -6.62 3.26
CA ARG A 60 -14.30 -8.07 3.42
C ARG A 60 -15.77 -8.43 3.34
N ASP A 61 -16.09 -9.59 2.76
CA ASP A 61 -17.47 -10.08 2.66
C ASP A 61 -18.11 -10.32 4.04
N THR A 62 -17.29 -10.70 5.03
CA THR A 62 -17.70 -10.93 6.42
C THR A 62 -17.82 -9.65 7.26
N GLY A 63 -17.68 -8.47 6.65
CA GLY A 63 -17.59 -7.19 7.34
C GLY A 63 -16.15 -6.80 7.74
N GLY A 64 -15.94 -5.49 7.87
CA GLY A 64 -14.62 -4.87 8.06
C GLY A 64 -13.80 -4.76 6.77
N CYS A 65 -12.55 -4.33 6.89
CA CYS A 65 -11.65 -4.14 5.75
C CYS A 65 -10.24 -4.64 6.03
N ASP A 66 -9.59 -5.12 4.97
CA ASP A 66 -8.16 -5.32 4.91
C ASP A 66 -7.48 -3.98 4.61
N GLY A 67 -6.29 -3.77 5.18
CA GLY A 67 -5.44 -2.63 4.86
C GLY A 67 -4.14 -3.06 4.17
N LEU A 68 -3.71 -2.28 3.20
CA LEU A 68 -2.44 -2.45 2.50
C LEU A 68 -1.77 -1.08 2.38
N GLN A 69 -0.48 -1.01 2.67
CA GLN A 69 0.33 0.18 2.42
C GLN A 69 1.30 -0.08 1.27
N MET A 70 1.42 0.88 0.36
CA MET A 70 2.51 1.00 -0.60
C MET A 70 3.33 2.25 -0.25
N GLN A 71 4.65 2.12 -0.15
CA GLN A 71 5.57 3.21 0.18
C GLN A 71 6.70 3.26 -0.85
N ALA A 72 6.89 4.42 -1.47
CA ALA A 72 8.07 4.72 -2.25
C ALA A 72 9.22 5.19 -1.34
N PHE A 73 10.43 4.69 -1.58
CA PHE A 73 11.64 5.13 -0.88
C PHE A 73 12.90 4.83 -1.70
N TYR A 74 14.01 5.42 -1.30
CA TYR A 74 15.33 5.18 -1.88
C TYR A 74 16.43 5.48 -0.84
N ASP A 75 17.66 5.11 -1.15
CA ASP A 75 18.81 5.37 -0.29
C ASP A 75 19.25 6.84 -0.39
N THR A 76 18.83 7.65 0.58
CA THR A 76 19.18 9.08 0.66
C THR A 76 20.61 9.34 1.13
N SER A 77 21.35 8.31 1.55
CA SER A 77 22.78 8.44 1.88
C SER A 77 23.66 8.51 0.63
N LYS A 78 23.09 8.24 -0.54
CA LYS A 78 23.76 8.30 -1.85
C LYS A 78 23.21 9.45 -2.69
N PRO A 79 23.98 9.96 -3.66
CA PRO A 79 23.48 10.97 -4.60
C PRO A 79 22.20 10.49 -5.28
N ALA A 80 21.16 11.32 -5.22
CA ALA A 80 19.95 11.10 -6.01
C ALA A 80 20.24 11.37 -7.49
N GLY A 81 19.64 10.56 -8.36
CA GLY A 81 19.75 10.70 -9.80
C GLY A 81 18.72 9.81 -10.51
N PRO A 82 18.45 10.06 -11.79
CA PRO A 82 17.43 9.32 -12.54
C PRO A 82 17.68 7.80 -12.55
N GLU A 83 18.95 7.40 -12.56
CA GLU A 83 19.40 5.99 -12.56
C GLU A 83 19.54 5.40 -11.14
N ALA A 84 19.42 6.21 -10.08
CA ALA A 84 19.47 5.68 -8.73
C ALA A 84 18.29 4.73 -8.50
N ILE A 85 18.48 3.70 -7.67
CA ILE A 85 17.45 2.69 -7.44
C ILE A 85 16.42 3.23 -6.43
N GLY A 86 15.17 3.32 -6.88
CA GLY A 86 14.00 3.47 -6.04
C GLY A 86 13.34 2.14 -5.76
N TYR A 87 12.60 2.08 -4.65
CA TYR A 87 11.85 0.91 -4.21
C TYR A 87 10.39 1.28 -3.95
N LEU A 88 9.49 0.36 -4.27
CA LEU A 88 8.14 0.34 -3.73
C LEU A 88 8.05 -0.82 -2.75
N GLY A 89 7.83 -0.51 -1.48
CA GLY A 89 7.57 -1.49 -0.42
C GLY A 89 6.08 -1.63 -0.16
N PHE A 90 5.62 -2.87 -0.02
CA PHE A 90 4.24 -3.24 0.24
C PHE A 90 4.15 -4.02 1.54
N GLY A 91 3.20 -3.64 2.39
CA GLY A 91 2.96 -4.31 3.67
C GLY A 91 1.48 -4.27 4.07
N PRO A 92 0.93 -5.36 4.63
CA PRO A 92 -0.41 -5.33 5.19
C PRO A 92 -0.45 -4.42 6.42
N ILE A 93 -1.54 -3.65 6.56
CA ILE A 93 -1.82 -2.88 7.76
C ILE A 93 -2.63 -3.80 8.69
N PRO A 94 -2.13 -4.13 9.89
CA PRO A 94 -2.82 -5.05 10.79
C PRO A 94 -4.13 -4.45 11.32
N GLY A 95 -5.13 -5.31 11.52
CA GLY A 95 -6.42 -4.95 12.12
C GLY A 95 -7.52 -4.62 11.10
N ASN A 96 -8.66 -4.12 11.61
CA ASN A 96 -9.76 -3.65 10.79
C ASN A 96 -9.59 -2.15 10.49
N VAL A 97 -9.12 -1.82 9.29
CA VAL A 97 -8.84 -0.42 8.91
C VAL A 97 -10.08 0.42 8.60
N CYS A 98 -11.26 -0.20 8.49
CA CYS A 98 -12.53 0.50 8.33
C CYS A 98 -13.21 0.81 9.68
N SER A 99 -12.44 0.90 10.76
CA SER A 99 -12.94 1.20 12.12
C SER A 99 -13.37 2.66 12.22
N ASP A 100 -14.46 3.02 11.53
CA ASP A 100 -15.28 4.23 11.72
C ASP A 100 -16.57 4.19 10.85
N GLN A 101 -17.06 3.01 10.47
CA GLN A 101 -18.47 2.91 10.09
C GLN A 101 -19.25 2.45 11.32
N PRO A 102 -20.22 3.25 11.83
CA PRO A 102 -21.19 2.75 12.77
C PRO A 102 -21.79 1.47 12.19
N GLU A 103 -21.82 0.41 13.00
CA GLU A 103 -22.64 -0.76 12.72
C GLU A 103 -24.05 -0.24 12.35
N PRO A 104 -24.69 -0.69 11.25
CA PRO A 104 -26.06 -0.29 10.96
C PRO A 104 -26.90 -0.62 12.19
N ALA A 105 -27.42 0.40 12.85
CA ALA A 105 -28.25 0.21 14.03
C ALA A 105 -29.36 -0.79 13.67
N ALA A 106 -29.47 -1.89 14.42
CA ALA A 106 -30.53 -2.85 14.24
C ALA A 106 -31.87 -2.09 14.30
N ALA A 107 -32.68 -2.23 13.25
CA ALA A 107 -34.00 -1.60 13.22
C ALA A 107 -34.80 -2.05 14.45
N PRO A 108 -35.44 -1.13 15.21
CA PRO A 108 -36.25 -1.52 16.34
C PRO A 108 -37.36 -2.45 15.86
N ALA A 109 -37.55 -3.57 16.57
CA ALA A 109 -38.65 -4.49 16.31
C ALA A 109 -39.99 -3.72 16.42
N PRO A 110 -40.96 -3.97 15.51
CA PRO A 110 -42.26 -3.33 15.60
C PRO A 110 -42.93 -3.70 16.93
N GLN A 111 -43.24 -2.68 17.73
CA GLN A 111 -44.02 -2.84 18.95
C GLN A 111 -45.45 -3.29 18.57
N GLN A 112 -45.88 -4.41 19.16
CA GLN A 112 -47.23 -4.96 19.07
C GLN A 112 -48.14 -4.27 20.09
#